data_AF-A0AAW6J2Z7-F1
#
_entry.id   AF-A0AAW6J2Z7-F1
#
_cell.length_a   1.000
_cell.length_b   1.000
_cell.length_c   1.000
_cell.angle_alpha   90.00
_cell.angle_beta   90.00
_cell.angle_gamma   90.00
#
_symmetry.space_group_name_H-M   'P 1'
#
loop_
_entity.id
_entity.type
_entity.pdbx_description
1 polymer ?
#
loop_
_entity_poly.entity_id
_entity_poly.type
_entity_poly.pdbx_seq_one_letter_code
_entity_poly.pdbx_strand_id
1 'polypeptide(L)'
;ANALTAIVNWQAAKKVAQLLSVRENQLQTLVGIIEDKRKAGLLEPLDAELVYLNLSQVFSEISESQIALKNAEVNVQELLPDWTP
;
A
#
# COMPACT_ATOMS: atom_id res chain seq x y z
N ALA A 1 -19.31 -20.21 -11.60
CA ALA A 1 -19.44 -18.89 -10.95
C ALA A 1 -18.17 -18.50 -10.20
N ASN A 2 -17.63 -19.35 -9.33
CA ASN A 2 -16.55 -19.00 -8.39
C ASN A 2 -15.24 -18.50 -9.03
N ALA A 3 -14.80 -19.11 -10.14
CA ALA A 3 -13.55 -18.72 -10.81
C ALA A 3 -13.60 -17.31 -11.44
N LEU A 4 -14.72 -16.96 -12.10
CA LEU A 4 -14.90 -15.63 -12.69
C LEU A 4 -14.92 -14.54 -11.60
N THR A 5 -15.62 -14.79 -10.49
CA THR A 5 -15.63 -13.88 -9.34
C THR A 5 -14.23 -13.69 -8.75
N ALA A 6 -13.45 -14.77 -8.63
CA ALA A 6 -12.07 -14.69 -8.14
C ALA A 6 -11.18 -13.82 -9.04
N ILE A 7 -11.28 -13.98 -10.36
CA ILE A 7 -10.53 -13.15 -11.34
C ILE A 7 -10.94 -11.67 -11.22
N VAL A 8 -12.23 -11.38 -11.13
CA VAL A 8 -12.73 -10.00 -10.96
C VAL A 8 -12.20 -9.37 -9.67
N ASN A 9 -12.23 -10.11 -8.56
CA ASN A 9 -11.72 -9.65 -7.27
C ASN A 9 -10.21 -9.40 -7.31
N TRP A 10 -9.44 -10.30 -7.94
CA TRP A 10 -8.01 -10.09 -8.16
C TRP A 10 -7.74 -8.85 -9.00
N GLN A 11 -8.46 -8.65 -10.10
CA GLN A 11 -8.26 -7.48 -10.97
C GLN A 11 -8.59 -6.17 -10.24
N ALA A 12 -9.63 -6.16 -9.39
CA ALA A 12 -9.96 -5.02 -8.55
C ALA A 12 -8.85 -4.74 -7.53
N ALA A 13 -8.37 -5.76 -6.81
CA ALA A 13 -7.28 -5.63 -5.84
C ALA A 13 -5.98 -5.16 -6.52
N LYS A 14 -5.68 -5.65 -7.72
CA LYS A 14 -4.50 -5.23 -8.51
C LYS A 14 -4.55 -3.74 -8.84
N LYS A 15 -5.71 -3.22 -9.28
CA LYS A 15 -5.88 -1.79 -9.57
C LYS A 15 -5.68 -0.93 -8.32
N VAL A 16 -6.23 -1.35 -7.18
CA VAL A 16 -6.07 -0.64 -5.91
C VAL A 16 -4.61 -0.63 -5.47
N ALA A 17 -3.93 -1.80 -5.48
CA ALA A 17 -2.52 -1.90 -5.11
C ALA A 17 -1.62 -1.08 -6.03
N GLN A 18 -1.89 -1.03 -7.34
CA GLN A 18 -1.15 -0.19 -8.29
C GLN A 18 -1.30 1.31 -7.98
N LEU A 19 -2.53 1.77 -7.70
CA LEU A 19 -2.78 3.15 -7.31
C LEU A 19 -2.04 3.51 -6.00
N LEU A 20 -2.08 2.61 -5.03
CA LEU A 20 -1.46 2.81 -3.72
C LEU A 20 0.06 2.70 -3.75
N SER A 21 0.65 1.90 -4.64
CA SER A 21 2.10 1.88 -4.86
C SER A 21 2.62 3.23 -5.37
N VAL A 22 1.88 3.91 -6.25
CA VAL A 22 2.22 5.29 -6.66
C VAL A 22 2.16 6.25 -5.47
N ARG A 23 1.17 6.10 -4.60
CA ARG A 23 1.05 6.89 -3.36
C ARG A 23 2.19 6.60 -2.38
N GLU A 24 2.59 5.34 -2.25
CA GLU A 24 3.70 4.92 -1.38
C GLU A 24 4.99 5.66 -1.72
N ASN A 25 5.34 5.76 -2.99
CA ASN A 25 6.54 6.49 -3.44
C ASN A 25 6.48 7.99 -3.08
N GLN A 26 5.29 8.61 -3.18
CA GLN A 26 5.09 10.00 -2.77
C GLN A 26 5.26 10.17 -1.25
N LEU A 27 4.73 9.23 -0.46
CA LEU A 27 4.86 9.25 1.00
C LEU A 27 6.31 9.03 1.44
N GLN A 28 7.07 8.15 0.77
CA GLN A 28 8.50 7.97 1.03
C GLN A 28 9.30 9.26 0.76
N THR A 29 8.92 10.02 -0.27
CA THR A 29 9.50 11.34 -0.52
C THR A 29 9.19 12.31 0.62
N LEU A 30 7.95 12.30 1.13
CA LEU A 30 7.56 13.14 2.26
C LEU A 30 8.33 12.78 3.53
N VAL A 31 8.53 11.50 3.83
CA VAL A 31 9.38 11.04 4.95
C VAL A 31 10.75 11.70 4.87
N GLY A 32 11.39 11.69 3.70
CA GLY A 32 12.68 12.35 3.50
C GLY A 32 12.66 13.85 3.79
N ILE A 33 11.64 14.56 3.29
CA ILE A 33 11.46 16.00 3.54
C ILE A 33 11.28 16.30 5.04
N ILE A 34 10.51 15.47 5.75
CA ILE A 34 10.27 15.62 7.19
C ILE A 34 11.56 15.40 7.98
N GLU A 35 12.33 14.36 7.63
CA GLU A 35 13.63 14.11 8.23
C GLU A 35 14.58 15.29 8.06
N ASP A 36 14.65 15.88 6.87
CA ASP A 36 15.51 17.02 6.60
C ASP A 36 15.09 18.26 7.40
N LYS A 37 13.78 18.54 7.46
CA LYS A 37 13.24 19.65 8.26
C LYS A 37 13.49 19.47 9.76
N ARG A 38 13.29 18.26 10.28
CA ARG A 38 13.55 17.92 11.67
C ARG A 38 15.03 18.10 12.02
N LYS A 39 15.94 17.62 11.17
CA LYS A 39 17.39 17.78 11.36
C LYS A 39 17.83 19.24 11.29
N ALA A 40 17.18 20.05 10.45
CA ALA A 40 17.42 21.49 10.37
C ALA A 40 16.83 22.29 11.55
N GLY A 41 16.11 21.65 12.48
CA GLY A 41 15.42 22.33 13.58
C GLY A 41 14.20 23.14 13.14
N LEU A 42 13.68 22.89 11.93
CA LEU A 42 12.53 23.59 11.34
C LEU A 42 11.19 22.92 11.69
N LEU A 43 11.23 21.79 12.39
CA LEU A 43 10.05 21.05 12.84
C LEU A 43 10.23 20.72 14.31
N GLU A 44 9.28 21.14 15.14
CA GLU A 44 9.30 20.83 16.56
C GLU A 44 9.14 19.32 16.80
N PRO A 45 9.70 18.76 17.89
CA PRO A 45 9.66 17.31 18.13
C PRO A 45 8.25 16.71 18.13
N LEU A 46 7.28 17.39 18.77
CA LEU A 46 5.90 16.92 18.84
C LEU A 46 5.24 16.90 17.45
N ASP A 47 5.44 17.96 16.66
CA ASP A 47 4.90 18.05 15.30
C ASP A 47 5.53 16.97 14.41
N ALA A 48 6.82 16.71 14.56
CA ALA A 48 7.50 15.62 13.85
C ALA A 48 6.88 14.26 14.18
N GLU A 49 6.68 13.95 15.46
CA GLU A 49 6.06 12.71 15.92
C GLU A 49 4.65 12.52 15.36
N LEU A 50 3.81 13.57 15.37
CA LEU A 50 2.47 13.52 14.82
C LEU A 50 2.48 13.22 13.31
N VAL A 51 3.41 13.81 12.57
CA VAL A 51 3.55 13.55 11.14
C VAL A 51 4.02 12.12 10.89
N TYR A 52 5.00 11.60 11.64
CA TYR A 52 5.42 10.20 11.53
C TYR A 52 4.28 9.23 11.86
N LEU A 53 3.47 9.52 12.87
CA LEU A 53 2.30 8.70 13.22
C LEU A 53 1.31 8.62 12.05
N ASN A 54 0.95 9.77 11.47
CA ASN A 54 0.06 9.81 10.31
C ASN A 54 0.63 9.05 9.12
N LEU A 55 1.92 9.23 8.82
CA LEU A 55 2.57 8.48 7.73
C LEU A 55 2.57 6.97 8.00
N SER A 56 2.83 6.56 9.23
CA SER A 56 2.82 5.14 9.63
C SER A 56 1.44 4.51 9.43
N GLN A 57 0.37 5.22 9.78
CA GLN A 57 -1.01 4.76 9.55
C GLN A 57 -1.27 4.56 8.05
N VAL A 58 -0.90 5.52 7.21
CA VAL A 58 -1.11 5.42 5.76
C VAL A 58 -0.27 4.29 5.14
N PHE A 59 0.98 4.10 5.58
CA PHE A 59 1.79 2.96 5.12
C PHE A 59 1.19 1.60 5.53
N SER A 60 0.50 1.54 6.68
CA SER A 60 -0.25 0.36 7.10
C SER A 60 -1.39 0.05 6.14
N GLU A 61 -2.20 1.05 5.75
CA GLU A 61 -3.28 0.89 4.77
C GLU A 61 -2.78 0.40 3.41
N ILE A 62 -1.62 0.93 2.97
CA ILE A 62 -0.97 0.47 1.73
C ILE A 62 -0.56 -1.00 1.85
N SER A 63 0.04 -1.38 2.99
CA SER A 63 0.45 -2.77 3.25
C SER A 63 -0.75 -3.72 3.24
N GLU A 64 -1.88 -3.32 3.84
CA GLU A 64 -3.12 -4.10 3.82
C GLU A 64 -3.63 -4.31 2.38
N SER A 65 -3.53 -3.29 1.53
CA SER A 65 -3.92 -3.43 0.11
C SER A 65 -3.05 -4.42 -0.66
N GLN A 66 -1.75 -4.46 -0.37
CA GLN A 66 -0.81 -5.40 -0.98
C GLN A 66 -1.09 -6.84 -0.51
N ILE A 67 -1.41 -7.01 0.77
CA ILE A 67 -1.86 -8.29 1.33
C ILE A 67 -3.16 -8.74 0.65
N ALA A 68 -4.13 -7.84 0.47
CA ALA A 68 -5.39 -8.14 -0.19
C ALA A 68 -5.20 -8.60 -1.64
N LEU A 69 -4.31 -7.95 -2.39
CA LEU A 69 -3.89 -8.42 -3.72
C LEU A 69 -3.30 -9.82 -3.65
N LYS A 70 -2.38 -10.08 -2.71
CA LYS A 70 -1.72 -11.38 -2.61
C LYS A 70 -2.71 -12.50 -2.29
N ASN A 71 -3.65 -12.25 -1.39
CA ASN A 71 -4.70 -13.21 -1.05
C ASN A 71 -5.62 -13.47 -2.25
N ALA A 72 -5.94 -12.44 -3.04
CA ALA A 72 -6.73 -12.62 -4.25
C ALA A 72 -5.99 -13.44 -5.32
N GLU A 73 -4.67 -13.25 -5.48
CA GLU A 73 -3.83 -14.08 -6.36
C GLU A 73 -3.88 -15.55 -5.97
N VAL A 74 -3.67 -15.85 -4.67
CA VAL A 74 -3.72 -17.23 -4.15
C VAL A 74 -5.08 -17.86 -4.42
N ASN A 75 -6.18 -17.14 -4.16
CA ASN A 75 -7.53 -17.64 -4.41
C ASN A 75 -7.78 -17.94 -5.90
N VAL A 76 -7.25 -17.12 -6.83
CA VAL A 76 -7.34 -17.43 -8.26
C VAL A 76 -6.53 -18.68 -8.60
N GLN A 77 -5.32 -18.82 -8.05
CA GLN A 77 -4.45 -19.96 -8.30
C GLN A 77 -5.00 -21.28 -7.74
N GLU A 78 -5.67 -21.26 -6.59
CA GLU A 78 -6.36 -22.43 -6.03
C GLU A 78 -7.52 -22.91 -6.90
N LEU A 79 -8.27 -21.97 -7.50
CA LEU A 79 -9.41 -22.28 -8.36
C LEU A 79 -9.01 -22.59 -9.80
N LEU A 80 -7.89 -22.03 -10.28
CA LEU A 80 -7.37 -22.15 -11.63
C LEU A 80 -5.82 -22.28 -11.59
N PRO A 81 -5.28 -23.49 -11.36
CA PRO A 81 -3.84 -23.70 -11.14
C PRO A 81 -2.95 -23.28 -12.32
N ASP A 82 -3.46 -23.43 -13.55
CA ASP A 82 -2.75 -23.10 -14.79
C ASP A 82 -3.03 -21.67 -15.27
N TRP A 83 -3.76 -20.87 -14.48
CA TRP A 83 -4.08 -19.50 -14.85
C TRP A 83 -2.83 -18.60 -14.78
N THR A 84 -2.63 -17.83 -15.85
CA THR A 84 -1.57 -16.84 -15.95
C THR A 84 -2.19 -15.45 -16.16
N PRO A 85 -1.85 -14.46 -15.32
CA PRO A 85 -2.40 -13.09 -15.38
C PRO A 85 -1.95 -12.25 -16.57
#